data_AF-A0A0G0JM86-F1
#
_entry.id   AF-A0A0G0JM86-F1
#
_cell.length_a   1.000
_cell.length_b   1.000
_cell.length_c   1.000
_cell.angle_alpha   90.00
_cell.angle_beta   90.00
_cell.angle_gamma   90.00
#
_symmetry.space_group_name_H-M   'P 1'
#
loop_
_entity.id
_entity.type
_entity.pdbx_description
1 polymer ?
#
loop_
_entity_poly.entity_id
_entity_poly.type
_entity_poly.pdbx_seq_one_letter_code
_entity_poly.pdbx_strand_id
1 'polypeptide(L)'
;MIYGLVIIAVIVLFLATFYNSLKTLQVHIKASVQEIGNQLKRQSDLIPNLSESVKGFMSHEKDIFKMLSDARKMVDSAIKSNDPKMIDQAQTALGNAIKSISLIAE
;
A
#
# COMPACT_ATOMS: atom_id res chain seq x y z
N MET A 1 -51.80 2.67 -20.10
CA MET A 1 -51.03 3.75 -19.42
C MET A 1 -50.21 3.22 -18.24
N ILE A 2 -50.78 2.39 -17.37
CA ILE A 2 -50.09 1.78 -16.21
C ILE A 2 -48.84 0.96 -16.58
N TYR A 3 -48.89 0.12 -17.62
CA TYR A 3 -47.72 -0.68 -18.04
C TYR A 3 -46.51 0.16 -18.46
N GLY A 4 -46.72 1.33 -19.09
CA GLY A 4 -45.64 2.24 -19.47
C GLY A 4 -44.95 2.90 -18.26
N LEU A 5 -45.73 3.24 -17.23
CA LEU A 5 -45.21 3.79 -15.97
C LEU A 5 -44.36 2.76 -15.21
N VAL A 6 -44.78 1.49 -15.21
CA VAL A 6 -44.03 0.40 -14.58
C VAL A 6 -42.67 0.20 -15.28
N ILE A 7 -42.64 0.22 -16.61
CA ILE A 7 -41.38 0.11 -17.38
C ILE A 7 -40.43 1.27 -17.06
N ILE A 8 -40.93 2.50 -17.02
CA ILE A 8 -40.13 3.68 -16.69
C ILE A 8 -39.59 3.59 -15.25
N ALA A 9 -40.42 3.15 -14.29
CA ALA A 9 -39.99 2.98 -12.91
C ALA A 9 -38.87 1.94 -12.75
N VAL A 10 -38.94 0.82 -13.48
CA VAL A 10 -37.91 -0.22 -13.47
C VAL A 10 -36.59 0.30 -14.05
N ILE A 11 -36.64 1.08 -15.14
CA ILE A 11 -35.45 1.67 -15.77
C ILE A 11 -34.75 2.64 -14.82
N VAL A 12 -35.51 3.51 -14.14
CA VAL A 12 -34.96 4.47 -13.17
C VAL A 12 -34.34 3.76 -11.97
N LEU A 13 -34.98 2.71 -11.46
CA LEU A 13 -34.42 1.88 -10.38
C LEU A 13 -33.12 1.19 -10.81
N PHE A 14 -33.05 0.66 -12.03
CA PHE A 14 -31.85 0.02 -12.57
C PHE A 14 -30.69 1.01 -12.71
N LEU A 15 -30.95 2.22 -13.21
CA LEU A 15 -29.94 3.29 -13.30
C LEU A 15 -29.44 3.72 -11.91
N ALA A 16 -30.34 3.82 -10.93
CA ALA A 16 -29.98 4.18 -9.55
C ALA A 16 -29.10 3.12 -8.88
N THR A 17 -29.44 1.84 -9.00
CA THR A 17 -28.63 0.74 -8.43
C THR A 17 -27.28 0.60 -9.12
N PHE A 18 -27.22 0.79 -10.43
CA PHE A 18 -25.98 0.79 -11.19
C PHE A 18 -25.05 1.93 -10.75
N TYR A 19 -25.57 3.15 -10.61
CA TYR A 19 -24.80 4.29 -10.14
C TYR A 19 -24.26 4.10 -8.71
N ASN A 20 -25.10 3.59 -7.81
CA ASN A 20 -24.70 3.28 -6.43
C ASN A 20 -23.61 2.21 -6.36
N SER A 21 -23.65 1.21 -7.23
CA SER A 21 -22.65 0.15 -7.29
C SER A 21 -21.28 0.69 -7.70
N LEU A 22 -21.23 1.57 -8.69
CA LEU A 22 -20.00 2.25 -9.13
C LEU A 22 -19.39 3.11 -8.03
N LYS A 23 -20.21 3.87 -7.29
CA LYS A 23 -19.75 4.68 -6.16
C LYS A 23 -19.22 3.82 -5.01
N THR A 24 -19.90 2.70 -4.72
CA THR A 24 -19.46 1.73 -3.72
C THR A 24 -18.09 1.17 -4.07
N LEU A 25 -17.86 0.83 -5.34
CA LEU A 25 -16.57 0.30 -5.79
C LEU A 25 -15.44 1.33 -5.66
N GLN A 26 -15.70 2.62 -5.95
CA GLN A 26 -14.71 3.68 -5.71
C GLN A 26 -14.33 3.82 -4.24
N VAL A 27 -15.30 3.73 -3.33
CA VAL A 27 -15.05 3.77 -1.89
C VAL A 27 -14.24 2.56 -1.45
N HIS A 28 -14.56 1.37 -1.97
CA HIS A 28 -13.79 0.15 -1.72
C HIS A 28 -12.33 0.28 -2.16
N ILE A 29 -12.07 0.79 -3.37
CA ILE A 29 -10.70 1.00 -3.86
C ILE A 29 -9.93 1.92 -2.91
N LYS A 30 -10.55 3.04 -2.48
CA LYS A 30 -9.92 3.98 -1.56
C LYS A 30 -9.64 3.34 -0.20
N ALA A 31 -10.57 2.55 0.32
CA ALA A 31 -10.39 1.82 1.57
C ALA A 31 -9.25 0.80 1.48
N SER A 32 -9.18 0.03 0.38
CA SER A 32 -8.09 -0.93 0.15
C SER A 32 -6.72 -0.26 0.06
N VAL A 33 -6.61 0.89 -0.62
CA VAL A 33 -5.35 1.66 -0.67
C VAL A 33 -4.93 2.11 0.73
N GLN A 34 -5.88 2.56 1.55
CA GLN A 34 -5.61 2.97 2.92
C GLN A 34 -5.20 1.80 3.82
N GLU A 35 -5.77 0.62 3.62
CA GLU A 35 -5.39 -0.60 4.32
C GLU A 35 -3.97 -1.05 3.95
N ILE A 36 -3.61 -1.02 2.66
CA ILE A 36 -2.25 -1.30 2.19
C ILE A 36 -1.26 -0.30 2.82
N GLY A 37 -1.60 1.00 2.85
CA GLY A 37 -0.77 2.02 3.49
C GLY A 37 -0.53 1.73 4.98
N ASN A 38 -1.56 1.27 5.70
CA ASN A 38 -1.42 0.88 7.11
C ASN A 38 -0.52 -0.35 7.30
N GLN A 39 -0.59 -1.33 6.38
CA GLN A 39 0.30 -2.49 6.41
C GLN A 39 1.76 -2.09 6.13
N LEU A 40 2.01 -1.26 5.12
CA LEU A 40 3.34 -0.71 4.82
C LEU A 40 3.92 0.05 6.02
N LYS A 41 3.08 0.84 6.71
CA LYS A 41 3.47 1.55 7.92
C LYS A 41 3.94 0.59 9.02
N ARG A 42 3.16 -0.47 9.31
CA ARG A 42 3.56 -1.48 10.31
C ARG A 42 4.87 -2.18 9.95
N GLN A 43 5.09 -2.47 8.67
CA GLN A 43 6.36 -3.02 8.20
C GLN A 43 7.52 -2.04 8.42
N SER A 44 7.34 -0.76 8.07
CA SER A 44 8.32 0.30 8.32
C SER A 44 8.63 0.48 9.81
N ASP A 45 7.61 0.37 10.66
CA ASP A 45 7.74 0.47 12.12
C ASP A 45 8.50 -0.71 12.74
N LEU A 46 8.59 -1.85 12.05
CA LEU A 46 9.35 -3.04 12.48
C LEU A 46 10.82 -3.01 12.04
N ILE A 47 11.19 -2.18 11.06
CA ILE A 47 12.57 -2.00 10.58
C ILE A 47 13.57 -1.65 11.72
N PRO A 48 13.25 -0.74 12.66
CA PRO A 48 14.15 -0.41 13.77
C PRO A 48 14.49 -1.62 14.64
N ASN A 49 13.48 -2.44 14.96
CA ASN A 49 13.63 -3.64 15.79
C ASN A 49 14.48 -4.71 15.09
N LEU A 50 14.29 -4.86 13.78
CA LEU A 50 15.15 -5.70 12.92
C LEU A 50 16.58 -5.17 12.87
N SER A 51 16.76 -3.86 12.67
CA SER A 51 18.07 -3.20 12.69
C SER A 51 18.80 -3.43 14.02
N GLU A 52 18.11 -3.34 15.16
CA GLU A 52 18.73 -3.54 16.48
C GLU A 52 19.16 -5.01 16.69
N SER A 53 18.35 -5.97 16.23
CA SER A 53 18.68 -7.40 16.29
C SER A 53 19.84 -7.78 15.36
N VAL A 54 19.90 -7.15 14.19
CA VAL A 54 20.91 -7.43 13.15
C VAL A 54 22.19 -6.58 13.32
N LYS A 55 22.14 -5.45 14.03
CA LYS A 55 23.33 -4.62 14.38
C LYS A 55 24.41 -5.40 15.11
N GLY A 56 24.04 -6.40 15.91
CA GLY A 56 24.98 -7.30 16.58
C GLY A 56 25.74 -8.24 15.64
N PHE A 57 25.16 -8.56 14.47
CA PHE A 57 25.76 -9.43 13.45
C PHE A 57 26.39 -8.66 12.28
N MET A 58 25.91 -7.44 11.98
CA MET A 58 26.28 -6.66 10.78
C MET A 58 26.94 -5.30 11.12
N SER A 59 27.68 -5.20 12.23
CA SER A 59 28.24 -3.94 12.77
C SER A 59 29.20 -3.17 11.84
N HIS A 60 29.60 -3.75 10.69
CA HIS A 60 30.51 -3.13 9.72
C HIS A 60 29.89 -2.77 8.36
N GLU A 61 28.61 -3.05 8.13
CA GLU A 61 27.96 -2.74 6.85
C GLU A 61 27.10 -1.47 6.88
N LYS A 62 27.80 -0.32 6.88
CA LYS A 62 27.17 1.00 6.79
C LYS A 62 26.35 1.19 5.51
N ASP A 63 26.74 0.54 4.42
CA ASP A 63 26.05 0.66 3.13
C ASP A 63 24.64 0.07 3.16
N ILE A 64 24.43 -1.01 3.91
CA ILE A 64 23.12 -1.64 4.06
C ILE A 64 22.20 -0.82 4.97
N PHE A 65 22.75 -0.26 6.05
CA PHE A 65 21.99 0.70 6.87
C PHE A 65 21.57 1.92 6.07
N LYS A 66 22.39 2.38 5.12
CA LYS A 66 22.05 3.48 4.22
C LYS A 66 20.94 3.09 3.24
N MET A 67 21.04 1.93 2.59
CA MET A 67 19.99 1.39 1.71
C MET A 67 18.65 1.22 2.44
N LEU A 68 18.67 0.70 3.67
CA LEU A 68 17.48 0.51 4.50
C LEU A 68 16.87 1.85 4.95
N SER A 69 17.70 2.82 5.32
CA SER A 69 17.28 4.17 5.71
C SER A 69 16.63 4.90 4.53
N ASP A 70 17.21 4.80 3.34
CA ASP A 70 16.67 5.44 2.13
C ASP A 70 15.39 4.74 1.64
N ALA A 71 15.32 3.41 1.72
CA ALA A 71 14.08 2.66 1.46
C ALA A 71 12.96 3.07 2.44
N ARG A 72 13.29 3.28 3.73
CA ARG A 72 12.33 3.76 4.73
C ARG A 72 11.81 5.17 4.42
N LYS A 73 12.66 6.09 3.98
CA LYS A 73 12.25 7.44 3.55
C LYS A 73 11.33 7.41 2.32
N MET A 74 11.56 6.48 1.39
CA MET A 74 10.70 6.30 0.22
C MET A 74 9.30 5.82 0.63
N VAL A 75 9.22 4.90 1.58
CA VAL A 75 7.95 4.44 2.18
C VAL A 75 7.21 5.59 2.88
N ASP A 76 7.90 6.35 3.72
CA ASP A 76 7.30 7.48 4.43
C ASP A 76 6.77 8.55 3.46
N SER A 77 7.47 8.76 2.34
CA SER A 77 7.06 9.69 1.29
C SER A 77 5.86 9.15 0.49
N ALA A 78 5.84 7.86 0.18
CA ALA A 78 4.75 7.20 -0.52
C ALA A 78 3.45 7.21 0.31
N ILE A 79 3.55 6.97 1.63
CA ILE A 79 2.40 7.02 2.55
C ILE A 79 1.82 8.44 2.64
N LYS A 80 2.66 9.47 2.61
CA LYS A 80 2.21 10.88 2.62
C LYS A 80 1.53 11.30 1.31
N SER A 81 2.03 10.85 0.16
CA SER A 81 1.46 11.19 -1.14
C SER A 81 0.20 10.39 -1.49
N ASN A 82 -0.02 9.22 -0.87
CA ASN A 82 -1.16 8.33 -1.15
C ASN A 82 -1.26 7.94 -2.64
N ASP A 83 -0.12 7.92 -3.33
CA ASP A 83 0.00 7.72 -4.77
C ASP A 83 0.42 6.26 -5.04
N PRO A 84 -0.41 5.44 -5.71
CA PRO A 84 -0.14 4.01 -5.92
C PRO A 84 1.20 3.70 -6.57
N LYS A 85 1.70 4.60 -7.45
CA LYS A 85 2.99 4.43 -8.11
C LYS A 85 4.17 4.59 -7.16
N MET A 86 4.07 5.49 -6.19
CA MET A 86 5.13 5.69 -5.20
C MET A 86 5.17 4.54 -4.21
N ILE A 87 4.02 3.95 -3.90
CA ILE A 87 3.93 2.75 -3.05
C ILE A 87 4.62 1.56 -3.71
N ASP A 88 4.39 1.33 -5.01
CA ASP A 88 5.02 0.24 -5.77
C ASP A 88 6.56 0.37 -5.84
N GLN A 89 7.04 1.59 -6.10
CA GLN A 89 8.48 1.87 -6.11
C GLN A 89 9.11 1.69 -4.72
N ALA A 90 8.44 2.15 -3.67
CA ALA A 90 8.90 1.98 -2.30
C ALA A 90 8.94 0.49 -1.89
N GLN A 91 7.96 -0.30 -2.31
CA GLN A 91 7.89 -1.74 -2.05
C GLN A 91 9.03 -2.50 -2.74
N THR A 92 9.34 -2.14 -3.99
CA THR A 92 10.48 -2.72 -4.73
C THR A 92 11.81 -2.38 -4.06
N ALA A 93 12.00 -1.12 -3.64
CA ALA A 93 13.22 -0.68 -2.95
C ALA A 93 13.42 -1.42 -1.60
N LEU A 94 12.34 -1.60 -0.83
CA LEU A 94 12.35 -2.38 0.40
C LEU A 94 12.70 -3.86 0.16
N GLY A 95 12.08 -4.48 -0.85
CA GLY A 95 12.33 -5.88 -1.19
C GLY A 95 13.79 -6.13 -1.57
N ASN A 96 14.40 -5.20 -2.31
CA ASN A 96 15.81 -5.28 -2.66
C ASN A 96 16.73 -5.15 -1.43
N ALA A 97 16.45 -4.20 -0.53
CA ALA A 97 17.22 -4.01 0.70
C ALA A 97 17.14 -5.23 1.63
N ILE A 98 15.97 -5.86 1.75
CA ILE A 98 15.78 -7.08 2.54
C ILE A 98 16.56 -8.26 1.92
N LYS A 99 16.53 -8.40 0.59
CA LYS A 99 17.29 -9.43 -0.13
C LYS A 99 18.81 -9.28 0.05
N SER A 100 19.30 -8.04 0.10
CA SER A 100 20.70 -7.75 0.41
C SER A 100 21.07 -8.20 1.82
N ILE A 101 20.22 -7.93 2.81
CA ILE A 101 20.43 -8.35 4.20
C ILE A 101 20.41 -9.89 4.32
N SER A 102 19.49 -10.58 3.64
CA SER A 102 19.42 -12.05 3.68
C SER A 102 20.64 -12.73 3.06
N LEU A 103 21.26 -12.13 2.04
CA LEU A 103 22.46 -12.66 1.38
C LEU A 103 23.72 -12.61 2.24
N ILE A 104 23.74 -11.79 3.28
CA ILE A 104 24.88 -11.63 4.19
C ILE A 104 24.66 -12.33 5.53
N ALA A 105 23.41 -12.68 5.82
CA ALA A 105 23.02 -13.46 6.99
C ALA A 105 23.11 -14.98 6.77
N GLU A 106 23.19 -15.45 5.51
CA GLU A 106 23.65 -16.81 5.14
C GLU A 106 25.18 -16.89 5.15
#